data_AF-A0A1C5T7L3-F1
#
_entry.id   AF-A0A1C5T7L3-F1
#
_cell.length_a   1.000
_cell.length_b   1.000
_cell.length_c   1.000
_cell.angle_alpha   90.00
_cell.angle_beta   90.00
_cell.angle_gamma   90.00
#
_symmetry.space_group_name_H-M   'P 1'
#
loop_
_entity.id
_entity.type
_entity.pdbx_description
1 polymer ?
#
loop_
_entity_poly.entity_id
_entity_poly.type
_entity_poly.pdbx_seq_one_letter_code
_entity_poly.pdbx_strand_id
1 'polypeptide(L)'
;MNDKFNISIEEVMKITHKSREFIINAIQQGTFPGSVDASGKRRNVHIPRKAFEDYMNHFNKSPSEELIIALLNSLNEKSALYKDTQHST
;
A
#
# COMPACT_ATOMS: atom_id res chain seq x y z
N MET A 1 1.88 27.51 0.23
CA MET A 1 0.48 27.27 0.63
C MET A 1 -0.16 26.38 -0.42
N ASN A 2 -0.31 25.06 -0.15
CA ASN A 2 -1.25 24.11 -0.78
C ASN A 2 -0.97 22.61 -0.43
N ASP A 3 -0.08 22.31 0.52
CA ASP A 3 0.27 20.93 0.91
C ASP A 3 -0.89 20.11 1.53
N LYS A 4 -1.99 20.76 1.90
CA LYS A 4 -3.18 20.06 2.42
C LYS A 4 -3.92 19.26 1.34
N PHE A 5 -3.85 19.71 0.08
CA PHE A 5 -4.63 19.11 -1.02
C PHE A 5 -3.80 18.21 -1.94
N ASN A 6 -2.47 18.24 -1.81
CA ASN A 6 -1.55 17.42 -2.59
C ASN A 6 -0.72 16.53 -1.63
N ILE A 7 -0.54 15.26 -1.99
CA ILE A 7 0.35 14.35 -1.26
C ILE A 7 1.68 14.25 -2.01
N SER A 8 2.80 14.25 -1.28
CA SER A 8 4.11 14.08 -1.91
C SER A 8 4.32 12.63 -2.32
N ILE A 9 5.15 12.41 -3.34
CA ILE A 9 5.47 11.06 -3.78
C ILE A 9 6.24 10.28 -2.70
N GLU A 10 7.04 10.96 -1.88
CA GLU A 10 7.74 10.36 -0.74
C GLU A 10 6.75 9.85 0.33
N GLU A 11 5.65 10.56 0.57
CA GLU A 11 4.58 10.12 1.46
C GLU A 11 3.83 8.91 0.87
N VAL A 12 3.50 8.94 -0.42
CA VAL A 12 2.88 7.80 -1.12
C VAL A 12 3.78 6.55 -1.08
N MET A 13 5.09 6.71 -1.27
CA MET A 13 6.05 5.59 -1.19
C MET A 13 6.02 4.93 0.19
N LYS A 14 5.91 5.72 1.27
CA LYS A 14 5.82 5.20 2.64
C LYS A 14 4.52 4.43 2.88
N ILE A 15 3.40 4.93 2.35
CA ILE A 15 2.08 4.30 2.54
C ILE A 15 1.94 3.02 1.71
N THR A 16 2.42 3.04 0.46
CA THR A 16 2.20 1.94 -0.51
C THR A 16 3.31 0.91 -0.53
N HIS A 17 4.47 1.24 0.07
CA HIS A 17 5.71 0.48 -0.03
C HIS A 17 6.12 0.20 -1.49
N LYS A 18 5.79 1.12 -2.41
CA LYS A 18 6.20 1.05 -3.82
C LYS A 18 7.32 2.03 -4.11
N SER A 19 8.14 1.70 -5.11
CA SER A 19 9.20 2.59 -5.57
C SER A 19 8.62 3.82 -6.26
N ARG A 20 9.40 4.91 -6.27
CA ARG A 20 9.07 6.13 -7.01
C ARG A 20 8.67 5.80 -8.45
N GLU A 21 9.45 4.99 -9.15
CA GLU A 21 9.22 4.72 -10.57
C GLU A 21 7.99 3.86 -10.82
N PHE A 22 7.68 2.94 -9.91
CA PHE A 22 6.42 2.22 -9.97
C PHE A 22 5.23 3.19 -9.89
N ILE A 23 5.25 4.14 -8.94
CA ILE A 23 4.17 5.10 -8.74
C ILE A 23 4.03 6.02 -9.97
N ILE A 24 5.14 6.59 -10.47
CA ILE A 24 5.08 7.49 -11.64
C ILE A 24 4.57 6.75 -12.87
N ASN A 25 5.06 5.53 -13.12
CA ASN A 25 4.60 4.74 -14.24
C ASN A 25 3.10 4.40 -14.10
N ALA A 26 2.63 4.03 -12.90
CA ALA A 26 1.22 3.74 -12.67
C ALA A 26 0.32 4.97 -12.91
N ILE A 27 0.78 6.17 -12.53
CA ILE A 27 0.08 7.42 -12.84
C ILE A 27 0.06 7.65 -14.37
N GLN A 28 1.18 7.45 -15.05
CA GLN A 28 1.25 7.60 -16.51
C GLN A 28 0.33 6.60 -17.25
N GLN A 29 0.14 5.41 -16.71
CA GLN A 29 -0.75 4.38 -17.26
C GLN A 29 -2.22 4.55 -16.82
N GLY A 30 -2.54 5.55 -15.99
CA GLY A 30 -3.90 5.81 -15.51
C GLY A 30 -4.42 4.80 -14.48
N THR A 31 -3.56 3.97 -13.90
CA THR A 31 -3.93 2.97 -12.88
C THR A 31 -3.73 3.45 -11.45
N PHE A 32 -3.17 4.66 -11.29
CA PHE A 32 -2.97 5.32 -10.00
C PHE A 32 -3.37 6.80 -10.10
N PRO A 33 -3.99 7.40 -9.07
CA PRO A 33 -4.45 8.79 -9.15
C PRO A 33 -3.28 9.78 -9.25
N GLY A 34 -3.43 10.76 -10.14
CA GLY A 34 -2.49 11.86 -10.30
C GLY A 34 -2.26 12.23 -11.76
N SER A 35 -1.31 13.12 -11.99
CA SER A 35 -0.80 13.45 -13.31
C SER A 35 0.72 13.58 -13.30
N VAL A 36 1.32 13.31 -14.45
CA VAL A 36 2.76 13.44 -14.68
C VAL A 36 2.98 14.31 -15.90
N ASP A 37 3.72 15.41 -15.75
CA ASP A 37 4.26 16.12 -16.89
C ASP A 37 5.52 15.41 -17.37
N ALA A 38 5.40 14.74 -18.52
CA ALA A 38 6.48 13.99 -19.15
C ALA A 38 7.24 14.80 -20.22
N SER A 39 6.92 16.09 -20.39
CA SER A 39 7.45 16.92 -21.48
C SER A 39 8.89 17.40 -21.25
N GLY A 40 9.45 17.19 -20.05
CA GLY A 40 10.80 17.65 -19.67
C GLY A 40 11.74 16.54 -19.15
N LYS A 41 13.01 16.91 -18.88
CA LYS A 41 14.03 16.00 -18.29
C LYS A 41 13.66 15.50 -16.88
N ARG A 42 12.78 16.20 -16.17
CA ARG A 42 12.29 15.83 -14.84
C ARG A 42 10.78 15.64 -14.90
N ARG A 43 10.32 14.46 -14.46
CA ARG A 43 8.89 14.14 -14.35
C ARG A 43 8.32 14.88 -13.14
N ASN A 44 7.55 15.94 -13.39
CA ASN A 44 6.81 16.63 -12.33
C ASN A 44 5.52 15.85 -12.07
N VAL A 45 5.28 15.52 -10.81
CA VAL A 45 4.16 14.67 -10.39
C VAL A 45 3.22 15.47 -9.52
N HIS A 46 1.93 15.41 -9.83
CA HIS A 46 0.86 15.97 -9.00
C HIS A 46 -0.07 14.84 -8.54
N ILE A 47 -0.29 14.71 -7.24
CA ILE A 47 -1.12 13.65 -6.65
C ILE A 47 -2.13 14.32 -5.71
N PRO A 48 -3.39 14.52 -6.15
CA PRO A 48 -4.43 15.05 -5.28
C PRO A 48 -4.67 14.12 -4.08
N ARG A 49 -4.51 14.63 -2.85
CA ARG A 49 -4.60 13.85 -1.61
C ARG A 49 -5.93 13.11 -1.51
N LYS A 50 -7.04 13.80 -1.78
CA LYS A 50 -8.39 13.21 -1.74
C LYS A 50 -8.53 12.01 -2.69
N ALA A 51 -8.07 12.15 -3.94
CA ALA A 51 -8.15 11.07 -4.92
C ALA A 51 -7.27 9.87 -4.53
N PHE A 52 -6.11 10.12 -3.91
CA PHE A 52 -5.26 9.08 -3.34
C PHE A 52 -5.93 8.35 -2.18
N GLU A 53 -6.51 9.07 -1.23
CA GLU A 53 -7.23 8.48 -0.08
C GLU A 53 -8.44 7.66 -0.54
N ASP A 54 -9.19 8.20 -1.51
CA ASP A 54 -10.29 7.47 -2.15
C ASP A 54 -9.75 6.18 -2.79
N TYR A 55 -8.72 6.25 -3.63
CA TYR A 55 -8.11 5.06 -4.26
C TYR A 55 -7.70 3.99 -3.24
N MET A 56 -7.06 4.38 -2.13
CA MET A 56 -6.62 3.44 -1.09
C MET A 56 -7.77 2.82 -0.30
N ASN A 57 -8.89 3.52 -0.20
CA ASN A 57 -10.08 3.00 0.47
C ASN A 57 -11.01 2.23 -0.47
N HIS A 58 -10.90 2.40 -1.79
CA HIS A 58 -11.68 1.66 -2.79
C HIS A 58 -11.13 0.25 -3.07
N PHE A 59 -9.87 -0.05 -2.73
CA PHE A 59 -9.39 -1.44 -2.77
C PHE A 59 -10.06 -2.24 -1.66
N ASN A 60 -10.75 -3.33 -2.03
CA ASN A 60 -11.41 -4.25 -1.10
C ASN A 60 -10.44 -4.66 0.02
N LYS A 61 -10.65 -4.10 1.21
CA LYS A 61 -9.95 -4.49 2.44
C LYS A 61 -10.38 -5.86 2.95
N SER A 62 -11.34 -6.50 2.27
CA SER A 62 -11.77 -7.86 2.57
C SER A 62 -10.71 -8.84 2.04
N PRO A 63 -9.90 -9.46 2.91
CA PRO A 63 -9.01 -10.52 2.48
C PRO A 63 -9.80 -11.66 1.83
N SER A 64 -9.18 -12.41 0.91
CA SER A 64 -9.81 -13.65 0.44
C SER A 64 -9.98 -14.63 1.59
N GLU A 65 -11.01 -15.47 1.54
CA GLU A 65 -11.25 -16.51 2.54
C GLU A 65 -10.00 -17.41 2.73
N GLU A 66 -9.31 -17.72 1.63
CA GLU A 66 -8.05 -18.48 1.63
C GLU A 66 -6.97 -17.82 2.49
N LEU A 67 -6.82 -16.50 2.40
CA LEU A 67 -5.83 -15.75 3.18
C LEU A 67 -6.21 -15.72 4.67
N ILE A 68 -7.51 -15.59 4.97
CA ILE A 68 -8.03 -15.67 6.34
C ILE A 68 -7.73 -17.05 6.95
N ILE A 69 -8.03 -18.13 6.22
CA ILE A 69 -7.80 -19.50 6.67
C ILE A 69 -6.31 -19.75 6.91
N ALA A 70 -5.44 -19.34 5.97
CA ALA A 70 -4.00 -19.49 6.11
C ALA A 70 -3.45 -18.79 7.36
N LEU A 71 -3.94 -17.58 7.65
CA LEU A 71 -3.56 -16.83 8.84
C LEU A 71 -4.01 -17.55 10.13
N LEU A 72 -5.26 -18.03 10.18
CA LEU A 72 -5.79 -18.75 11.33
C LEU A 72 -5.00 -20.04 11.62
N ASN A 73 -4.64 -20.80 10.58
CA ASN A 73 -3.83 -22.01 10.72
C ASN A 73 -2.44 -21.68 11.27
N SER A 74 -1.77 -20.66 10.72
CA SER A 74 -0.44 -20.25 11.20
C SER A 74 -0.46 -19.81 12.67
N LEU A 75 -1.50 -19.09 13.11
CA LEU A 75 -1.65 -18.67 14.50
C LEU A 75 -1.90 -19.87 15.44
N ASN A 76 -2.73 -20.83 15.02
CA ASN A 76 -2.97 -22.05 15.77
C ASN A 76 -1.71 -22.91 15.92
N GLU A 77 -0.97 -23.12 14.83
CA GLU A 77 0.30 -23.87 14.86
C GLU A 77 1.33 -23.23 15.79
N LYS A 78 1.49 -21.90 15.72
CA LYS A 78 2.35 -21.18 16.66
C LYS A 78 1.89 -21.37 18.11
N SER A 79 0.58 -21.28 18.36
CA SER A 79 0.04 -21.44 19.71
C SER A 79 0.27 -22.85 20.28
N ALA A 80 0.26 -23.89 19.45
CA ALA A 80 0.53 -25.26 19.84
C ALA A 80 2.00 -25.44 20.24
N LEU A 81 2.93 -24.93 19.42
CA LEU A 81 4.36 -24.97 19.71
C LEU A 81 4.73 -24.28 21.03
N TYR A 82 4.07 -23.17 21.37
CA TYR A 82 4.28 -22.49 22.66
C TYR A 82 3.81 -23.32 23.86
N LYS A 83 2.78 -24.17 23.73
CA LYS A 83 2.29 -25.01 24.84
C LYS A 83 3.21 -26.20 25.10
N ASP A 84 3.74 -26.82 24.05
CA ASP A 84 4.65 -27.97 24.19
C ASP A 84 6.00 -27.58 24.82
N THR A 85 6.44 -26.34 24.59
CA THR A 85 7.71 -25.83 25.16
C THR A 85 7.61 -25.56 26.67
N GLN A 86 6.41 -25.32 27.22
CA GLN A 86 6.20 -24.96 28.63
C GLN A 86 5.83 -26.16 29.54
N HIS A 87 5.57 -27.33 28.96
CA HIS A 87 5.29 -28.57 29.71
C HIS A 87 6.51 -29.50 29.84
N SER A 88 7.68 -29.12 29.31
CA SER A 88 8.93 -29.91 29.38
C SER A 88 9.96 -29.39 30.40
N THR A 89 9.56 -28.65 31.44
CA THR A 89 10.42 -28.27 32.58
C THR A 89 9.92 -28.86 33.88
#